data_AF-A0A9Q1HF19-F1
#
_entry.id   AF-A0A9Q1HF19-F1
#
_cell.length_a   1.000
_cell.length_b   1.000
_cell.length_c   1.000
_cell.angle_alpha   90.00
_cell.angle_beta   90.00
_cell.angle_gamma   90.00
#
_symmetry.space_group_name_H-M   'P 1'
#
loop_
_entity.id
_entity.type
_entity.pdbx_description
1 polymer ?
#
loop_
_entity_poly.entity_id
_entity_poly.type
_entity_poly.pdbx_seq_one_letter_code
_entity_poly.pdbx_strand_id
1 'polypeptide(L)' 'MKERVDVGIVDTPDLRADADMHKIGGAYYVRWGRNDCPPQADLIYEDVVGGSFYTQEGSGSNYLCLPEYPIYDEPVAG' A
#
# COMPACT_ATOMS: atom_id res chain seq x y z
N MET A 1 12.00 2.73 -4.90
CA MET A 1 11.42 1.56 -4.20
C MET A 1 9.92 1.63 -4.40
N LYS A 2 9.23 0.50 -4.57
CA LYS A 2 7.77 0.50 -4.81
C LYS A 2 6.99 0.11 -3.55
N GLU A 3 5.85 0.77 -3.38
CA GLU A 3 4.79 0.44 -2.42
C GLU A 3 3.72 -0.36 -3.16
N ARG A 4 3.22 -1.45 -2.57
CA ARG A 4 2.11 -2.20 -3.11
C ARG A 4 1.09 -2.51 -2.02
N VAL A 5 -0.18 -2.23 -2.29
CA VAL A 5 -1.29 -2.63 -1.43
C VAL A 5 -1.92 -3.87 -2.03
N ASP A 6 -1.86 -4.96 -1.28
CA ASP A 6 -2.39 -6.26 -1.67
C ASP A 6 -3.65 -6.56 -0.84
N VAL A 7 -4.61 -7.26 -1.42
CA VAL A 7 -5.73 -7.88 -0.68
C VAL A 7 -5.53 -9.39 -0.63
N GLY A 8 -5.57 -9.97 0.56
CA GLY A 8 -5.48 -11.42 0.74
C GLY A 8 -6.65 -11.95 1.55
N ILE A 9 -7.04 -13.20 1.30
CA ILE A 9 -7.98 -13.92 2.16
C ILE A 9 -7.28 -14.12 3.50
N VAL A 10 -7.94 -13.67 4.58
CA VAL A 10 -7.53 -14.02 5.94
C VAL A 10 -8.42 -15.16 6.39
N ASP A 11 -7.82 -16.32 6.61
CA ASP A 11 -8.48 -17.39 7.36
C ASP A 11 -8.66 -16.87 8.79
N THR A 12 -9.84 -16.33 9.13
CA THR A 12 -10.11 -15.75 10.45
C THR A 12 -10.67 -16.79 11.42
N PRO A 13 -9.96 -17.16 12.48
CA PRO A 13 -10.57 -17.81 13.65
C PRO A 13 -11.02 -16.83 14.75
N ASP A 14 -10.72 -15.52 14.66
CA ASP A 14 -10.79 -14.60 15.82
C ASP A 14 -11.79 -13.43 15.74
N LEU A 15 -12.66 -13.35 14.73
CA LEU A 15 -13.75 -12.36 14.73
C LEU A 15 -14.92 -12.92 15.54
N ARG A 16 -15.30 -12.21 16.60
CA ARG A 16 -16.45 -12.56 17.46
C ARG A 16 -17.67 -12.90 16.60
N ALA A 17 -18.31 -13.99 16.95
CA ALA A 17 -19.36 -14.66 16.19
C ALA A 17 -20.72 -13.93 16.24
N ASP A 18 -20.76 -12.67 15.82
CA ASP A 18 -22.02 -11.94 15.59
C ASP A 18 -22.28 -11.75 14.08
N ALA A 19 -22.97 -12.77 13.54
CA ALA A 19 -23.96 -12.70 12.47
C ALA A 19 -23.56 -12.09 11.10
N ASP A 20 -23.03 -12.93 10.21
CA ASP A 20 -23.57 -13.21 8.86
C ASP A 20 -22.60 -14.18 8.14
N MET A 21 -23.08 -15.38 7.79
CA MET A 21 -22.28 -16.47 7.17
C MET A 21 -21.93 -16.20 5.69
N HIS A 22 -21.67 -14.94 5.34
CA HIS A 22 -21.27 -14.52 3.99
C HIS A 22 -20.00 -13.67 3.93
N LYS A 23 -19.27 -13.50 5.05
CA LYS A 23 -18.00 -12.76 5.04
C LYS A 23 -16.81 -13.69 5.20
N ILE A 24 -16.38 -14.29 4.08
CA ILE A 24 -14.96 -14.61 3.93
C ILE A 24 -14.24 -13.26 3.99
N GLY A 25 -13.55 -12.98 5.08
CA GLY A 25 -12.84 -11.72 5.28
C GLY A 25 -11.60 -11.65 4.40
N GLY A 26 -11.40 -10.50 3.74
CA GLY A 26 -10.12 -10.13 3.15
C GLY A 26 -9.42 -9.08 4.02
N ALA A 27 -8.10 -9.13 4.12
CA ALA A 27 -7.28 -8.09 4.72
C ALA A 27 -6.51 -7.34 3.63
N TYR A 28 -6.46 -6.03 3.77
CA TYR A 28 -5.57 -5.17 2.98
C TYR A 28 -4.27 -4.98 3.73
N TYR A 29 -3.14 -5.11 3.03
CA TYR A 29 -1.83 -4.88 3.62
C TYR A 29 -0.86 -4.25 2.62
N VAL A 30 0.03 -3.41 3.15
CA VAL A 30 1.07 -2.74 2.35
C VAL A 30 2.34 -3.58 2.37
N ARG A 31 2.97 -3.74 1.20
CA ARG A 31 4.25 -4.42 0.99
C ARG A 31 5.24 -3.52 0.31
N TRP A 32 6.41 -3.39 0.92
CA TRP A 32 7.49 -2.55 0.42
C TRP A 32 8.56 -3.41 -0.26
N GLY A 33 9.06 -2.96 -1.41
CA GLY A 33 10.27 -3.53 -2.03
C GLY A 33 10.08 -4.90 -2.71
N ARG A 34 8.86 -5.40 -2.84
CA ARG A 34 8.53 -6.53 -3.72
C ARG A 34 7.75 -6.04 -4.93
N ASN A 35 8.00 -6.67 -6.08
CA ASN A 35 7.32 -6.37 -7.34
C ASN A 35 6.18 -7.36 -7.65
N ASP A 36 5.87 -8.29 -6.75
CA ASP A 36 4.85 -9.32 -6.98
C ASP A 36 4.09 -9.67 -5.68
N CYS A 37 2.80 -9.96 -5.84
CA CYS A 37 1.92 -10.45 -4.80
C CYS A 37 2.20 -11.94 -4.54
N PRO A 38 1.98 -12.47 -3.31
CA PRO A 38 2.00 -13.90 -3.07
C PRO A 38 0.80 -14.57 -3.77
N PRO A 39 0.81 -15.90 -4.00
CA PRO A 39 -0.27 -16.59 -4.70
C PRO A 39 -1.67 -16.42 -4.10
N GLN A 40 -1.76 -16.16 -2.79
CA GLN A 40 -3.00 -15.96 -2.05
C GLN A 40 -3.44 -14.49 -1.90
N ALA A 41 -2.86 -13.57 -2.66
CA ALA A 41 -3.27 -12.17 -2.64
C ALA A 41 -3.21 -11.51 -4.02
N ASP A 42 -4.13 -10.58 -4.22
CA ASP A 42 -4.27 -9.81 -5.45
C ASP A 42 -3.79 -8.37 -5.24
N LEU A 43 -3.17 -7.79 -6.28
CA LEU A 43 -2.75 -6.39 -6.28
C LEU A 43 -3.97 -5.48 -6.37
N ILE A 44 -4.13 -4.57 -5.41
CA ILE A 44 -5.15 -3.51 -5.46
C ILE A 44 -4.57 -2.24 -6.07
N TYR A 45 -3.39 -1.83 -5.61
CA TYR A 45 -2.72 -0.62 -6.07
C TYR A 45 -1.20 -0.69 -5.87
N GLU A 46 -0.46 0.02 -6.71
CA GLU A 46 0.99 0.12 -6.69
C GLU A 46 1.43 1.58 -6.83
N ASP A 47 2.43 1.96 -6.06
CA ASP A 47 3.00 3.32 -6.01
C ASP A 47 4.52 3.31 -5.75
N VAL A 48 5.12 4.48 -5.65
CA VAL A 48 6.51 4.74 -5.26
C VAL A 48 6.59 5.18 -3.80
N VAL A 49 7.65 4.73 -3.13
CA VAL A 49 7.93 5.08 -1.75
C VAL A 49 8.85 6.29 -1.69
N GLY A 50 8.43 7.35 -1.02
CA GLY A 50 9.30 8.46 -0.63
C GLY A 50 10.09 8.13 0.64
N GLY A 51 11.36 8.54 0.70
CA GLY A 51 12.20 8.44 1.88
C GLY A 51 13.09 9.68 2.02
N SER A 52 13.73 9.86 3.18
CA SER A 52 14.65 10.98 3.37
C SER A 52 15.95 10.81 2.60
N PHE A 53 16.62 11.94 2.41
CA PHE A 53 18.00 11.96 1.96
C PHE A 53 18.90 11.18 2.94
N TYR A 54 19.92 10.50 2.41
CA TYR A 54 20.74 9.51 3.14
C TYR A 54 21.46 10.05 4.39
N THR A 55 21.60 11.37 4.55
CA THR A 55 22.19 12.00 5.75
C THR A 55 21.17 12.46 6.78
N GLN A 56 19.88 12.23 6.57
CA GLN A 56 18.83 12.60 7.51
C GLN A 56 18.34 11.36 8.25
N GLU A 57 18.64 11.29 9.55
CA GLU A 57 18.12 10.23 10.42
C GLU A 57 16.69 10.57 10.86
N GLY A 58 15.77 9.61 10.71
CA GLY A 58 14.41 9.73 11.24
C GLY A 58 13.25 9.84 10.24
N SER A 59 13.43 9.56 8.94
CA SER A 59 12.28 9.46 8.02
C SER A 59 11.87 8.02 7.81
N GLY A 60 10.67 7.67 8.28
CA GLY A 60 9.98 6.47 7.83
C GLY A 60 9.43 6.66 6.41
N SER A 61 9.01 5.54 5.80
CA SER A 61 8.13 5.56 4.63
C SER A 61 6.76 6.04 5.08
N ASN A 62 6.37 7.24 4.66
CA ASN A 62 5.03 7.76 4.91
C ASN A 62 4.13 7.37 3.75
N TYR A 63 2.85 7.06 4.06
CA TYR A 63 1.84 6.92 3.03
C TYR A 63 1.62 8.29 2.38
N LEU A 64 2.18 8.48 1.19
CA LEU A 64 2.04 9.67 0.39
C LEU A 64 1.37 9.24 -0.91
N CYS A 65 0.28 9.91 -1.29
CA CYS A 65 -0.35 9.69 -2.60
C CYS A 65 0.56 10.32 -3.66
N LEU A 66 1.57 9.58 -4.12
CA LEU A 66 2.50 10.02 -5.14
C LEU A 66 1.98 9.47 -6.48
N PRO A 67 1.59 10.29 -7.45
CA PRO A 67 1.23 9.72 -8.75
C PRO A 67 2.48 9.12 -9.39
N GLU A 68 2.39 7.89 -9.91
CA GLU A 68 3.50 7.25 -10.65
C GLU A 68 3.99 8.13 -11.82
N TYR A 69 3.07 8.90 -12.40
CA TYR A 69 3.34 9.89 -13.43
C TYR A 69 3.06 11.30 -12.90
N PRO A 70 4.09 12.11 -12.59
CA PRO A 70 3.90 13.47 -12.10
C PRO A 70 3.33 14.35 -13.22
N ILE A 71 2.36 15.18 -12.87
CA ILE A 71 1.90 16.28 -13.73
C ILE A 71 2.78 17.49 -13.43
N TYR A 72 3.49 17.98 -14.44
CA TYR A 72 4.22 19.23 -14.36
C TYR A 72 3.31 20.34 -14.88
N ASP A 73 2.58 20.99 -13.97
CA ASP A 73 2.04 22.30 -14.30
C ASP A 73 3.23 23.25 -14.48
N GLU A 74 3.34 23.94 -15.61
CA GLU A 74 4.30 25.04 -15.75
C GLU A 74 3.92 26.09 -14.70
N PRO A 75 4.73 26.31 -13.64
CA PRO A 75 4.42 27.34 -12.69
C PRO A 75 4.57 28.67 -13.43
N VAL A 76 3.47 29.39 -13.63
CA VAL A 76 3.54 30.79 -14.05
C VAL A 76 4.28 31.50 -12.91
N ALA A 77 5.50 31.97 -13.20
CA ALA A 77 6.25 32.77 -12.26
C ALA A 77 5.40 34.01 -11.92
N GLY A 78 4.91 34.05 -10.67
CA GLY A 78 4.28 35.24 -10.10
C GLY A 78 5.30 36.32 -9.78
#